data_AF-A0A3B6FHN5-F1
#
_entry.id   AF-A0A3B6FHN5-F1
#
_cell.length_a   1.000
_cell.length_b   1.000
_cell.length_c   1.000
_cell.angle_alpha   90.00
_cell.angle_beta   90.00
_cell.angle_gamma   90.00
#
_symmetry.space_group_name_H-M   'P 1'
#
loop_
_entity.id
_entity.type
_entity.pdbx_description
1 polymer ?
#
loop_
_entity_poly.entity_id
_entity_poly.type
_entity_poly.pdbx_seq_one_letter_code
_entity_poly.pdbx_strand_id
1 'polypeptide(L)'
;MGFLGAGMAMATAATEEDTTRLCDLPEACVAHVLALTSPRDACRCAAVSPCFRDAAESDVVWARFLPPDYRAILQLHEAPARRFPLSRSGSTAGAVSAASSKKEAFLGLTDAAVLADGGSMAVWLARGSGAKCVALSARRLSLPWEDGELSWTWTPHPLSRFTDVAQLVECTCLDIYGRLPTAALTPATAYAVYLVFATTDAHRGLSFPDQETTVSVGGSAPSRYTVCLRPDTAEARKFRGGKGTNGGVNVKGPVLRGDGWWEMEMGRLRTGNEAVAAEEVAVSFEMLGWYHKHGLVVEGVEFRPL
;
A
#
# COMPACT_ATOMS: atom_id res chain seq x y z
N MET A 1 -16.50 90.01 -20.55
CA MET A 1 -17.05 88.72 -20.09
C MET A 1 -17.00 87.74 -21.24
N GLY A 2 -16.46 86.54 -21.03
CA GLY A 2 -16.43 85.46 -22.02
C GLY A 2 -15.22 84.58 -21.79
N PHE A 3 -15.42 83.53 -20.99
CA PHE A 3 -14.42 82.66 -20.37
C PHE A 3 -13.64 81.75 -21.34
N LEU A 4 -12.45 81.35 -20.87
CA LEU A 4 -11.64 80.24 -21.36
C LEU A 4 -12.45 78.93 -21.49
N GLY A 5 -12.08 78.11 -22.46
CA GLY A 5 -12.51 76.72 -22.58
C GLY A 5 -11.49 75.90 -23.37
N ALA A 6 -10.32 75.66 -22.78
CA ALA A 6 -9.37 74.67 -23.28
C ALA A 6 -9.91 73.26 -22.98
N GLY A 7 -10.45 72.60 -24.00
CA GLY A 7 -10.83 71.18 -23.94
C GLY A 7 -9.60 70.30 -24.04
N MET A 8 -8.98 69.99 -22.90
CA MET A 8 -7.91 69.00 -22.79
C MET A 8 -8.55 67.61 -22.89
N ALA A 9 -8.40 66.94 -24.04
CA ALA A 9 -8.77 65.55 -24.20
C ALA A 9 -7.85 64.71 -23.32
N MET A 10 -8.36 64.27 -22.17
CA MET A 10 -7.75 63.24 -21.32
C MET A 10 -7.58 61.97 -22.16
N ALA A 11 -6.34 61.67 -22.53
CA ALA A 11 -5.98 60.33 -22.93
C ALA A 11 -6.23 59.43 -21.71
N THR A 12 -7.24 58.58 -21.79
CA THR A 12 -7.42 57.47 -20.86
C THR A 12 -6.24 56.54 -21.07
N ALA A 13 -5.20 56.71 -20.25
CA ALA A 13 -4.17 55.70 -20.08
C ALA A 13 -4.88 54.45 -19.53
N ALA A 14 -5.12 53.49 -20.40
CA ALA A 14 -5.41 52.13 -19.98
C ALA A 14 -4.19 51.67 -19.18
N THR A 15 -4.33 51.59 -17.87
CA THR A 15 -3.41 50.84 -17.04
C THR A 15 -3.53 49.39 -17.50
N GLU A 16 -2.59 48.94 -18.34
CA GLU A 16 -2.33 47.51 -18.48
C GLU A 16 -1.99 47.01 -17.08
N GLU A 17 -2.94 46.35 -16.42
CA GLU A 17 -2.62 45.51 -15.27
C GLU A 17 -1.64 44.47 -15.80
N ASP A 18 -0.38 44.57 -15.39
CA ASP A 18 0.66 43.63 -15.74
C ASP A 18 0.32 42.27 -15.09
N THR A 19 -0.50 41.48 -15.79
CA THR A 19 -0.96 40.19 -15.28
C THR A 19 0.21 39.22 -15.29
N THR A 20 0.90 39.12 -14.17
CA THR A 20 1.93 38.09 -13.94
C THR A 20 1.29 36.71 -13.98
N ARG A 21 1.84 35.83 -14.82
CA ARG A 21 1.40 34.45 -15.00
C ARG A 21 2.34 33.53 -14.24
N LEU A 22 1.83 32.36 -13.85
CA LEU A 22 2.64 31.37 -13.13
C LEU A 22 3.83 30.84 -13.97
N CYS A 23 3.75 30.96 -15.31
CA CYS A 23 4.83 30.60 -16.23
C CYS A 23 5.92 31.69 -16.36
N ASP A 24 5.73 32.85 -15.73
CA ASP A 24 6.76 33.91 -15.69
C ASP A 24 7.76 33.68 -14.54
N LEU A 25 7.46 32.72 -13.64
CA LEU A 25 8.40 32.27 -12.61
C LEU A 25 9.52 31.41 -13.22
N PRO A 26 10.73 31.42 -12.64
CA PRO A 26 11.75 30.44 -12.98
C PRO A 26 11.25 29.01 -12.81
N GLU A 27 11.63 28.10 -13.72
CA GLU A 27 11.25 26.69 -13.68
C GLU A 27 11.52 26.06 -12.31
N ALA A 28 12.66 26.40 -11.69
CA ALA A 28 13.04 25.90 -10.36
C ALA A 28 12.02 26.26 -9.27
N CYS A 29 11.38 27.44 -9.34
CA CYS A 29 10.34 27.84 -8.41
C CYS A 29 9.06 27.02 -8.63
N VAL A 30 8.67 26.83 -9.88
CA VAL A 30 7.51 25.99 -10.24
C VAL A 30 7.75 24.53 -9.82
N ALA A 31 8.93 23.98 -10.11
CA ALA A 31 9.34 22.64 -9.71
C ALA A 31 9.35 22.48 -8.18
N HIS A 32 9.80 23.48 -7.43
CA HIS A 32 9.76 23.45 -5.97
C HIS A 32 8.32 23.40 -5.44
N VAL A 33 7.40 24.18 -6.01
CA VAL A 33 5.97 24.13 -5.64
C VAL A 33 5.38 22.75 -5.99
N LEU A 34 5.68 22.21 -7.18
CA LEU A 34 5.20 20.90 -7.60
C LEU A 34 5.74 19.75 -6.72
N ALA A 35 6.98 19.85 -6.25
CA ALA A 35 7.58 18.90 -5.30
C ALA A 35 6.82 18.81 -3.96
N LEU A 36 6.07 19.86 -3.58
CA LEU A 36 5.26 19.88 -2.35
C LEU A 36 3.83 19.33 -2.56
N THR A 37 3.49 18.92 -3.78
CA THR A 37 2.19 18.32 -4.12
C THR A 37 2.29 16.78 -4.11
N SER A 38 1.36 16.09 -4.79
CA SER A 38 1.43 14.64 -5.01
C SER A 38 1.97 14.30 -6.40
N PRO A 39 2.51 13.08 -6.61
CA PRO A 39 2.85 12.58 -7.96
C PRO A 39 1.69 12.72 -8.95
N ARG A 40 0.46 12.53 -8.49
CA ARG A 40 -0.75 12.65 -9.31
C ARG A 40 -0.97 14.10 -9.76
N ASP A 41 -0.74 15.06 -8.87
CA ASP A 41 -0.94 16.47 -9.17
C ASP A 41 0.18 17.00 -10.06
N ALA A 42 1.43 16.58 -9.84
CA ALA A 42 2.54 16.88 -10.76
C ALA A 42 2.23 16.42 -12.19
N CYS A 43 1.75 15.18 -12.36
CA CYS A 43 1.32 14.67 -13.68
C CYS A 43 0.16 15.47 -14.29
N ARG A 44 -0.79 15.94 -13.48
CA ARG A 44 -1.90 16.80 -13.96
C ARG A 44 -1.40 18.17 -14.39
N CYS A 45 -0.51 18.79 -13.60
CA CYS A 45 0.12 20.07 -13.94
C CYS A 45 0.90 19.97 -15.25
N ALA A 46 1.62 18.87 -15.50
CA ALA A 46 2.35 18.64 -16.74
C ALA A 46 1.48 18.70 -18.01
N ALA A 47 0.18 18.42 -17.89
CA ALA A 47 -0.78 18.49 -18.99
C ALA A 47 -1.33 19.91 -19.25
N VAL A 48 -1.12 20.87 -18.34
CA VAL A 48 -1.70 22.22 -18.41
C VAL A 48 -0.95 23.11 -19.41
N SER A 49 0.37 23.14 -19.37
CA SER A 49 1.19 23.95 -20.28
C SER A 49 2.61 23.36 -20.43
N PRO A 50 3.38 23.77 -21.48
CA PRO A 50 4.77 23.35 -21.63
C PRO A 50 5.65 23.74 -20.42
N CYS A 51 5.49 24.95 -19.88
CA CYS A 51 6.23 25.40 -18.70
C CYS A 51 5.99 24.50 -17.47
N PHE A 52 4.73 24.12 -17.21
CA PHE A 52 4.45 23.17 -16.13
C PHE A 52 4.97 21.77 -16.43
N ARG A 53 4.96 21.36 -17.70
CA ARG A 53 5.50 20.06 -18.11
C ARG A 53 6.98 19.99 -17.78
N ASP A 54 7.77 20.95 -18.23
CA ASP A 54 9.22 20.96 -18.02
C ASP A 54 9.54 20.93 -16.52
N ALA A 55 8.86 21.77 -15.73
CA ALA A 55 9.02 21.77 -14.27
C ALA A 55 8.56 20.45 -13.61
N ALA A 56 7.46 19.84 -14.06
CA ALA A 56 6.91 18.60 -13.50
C ALA A 56 7.72 17.35 -13.86
N GLU A 57 8.42 17.35 -15.00
CA GLU A 57 9.32 16.28 -15.43
C GLU A 57 10.67 16.33 -14.72
N SER A 58 10.99 17.45 -14.05
CA SER A 58 12.28 17.68 -13.38
C SER A 58 12.57 16.68 -12.26
N ASP A 59 13.83 16.24 -12.19
CA ASP A 59 14.37 15.39 -11.14
C ASP A 59 14.32 16.02 -9.74
N VAL A 60 14.09 17.33 -9.63
CA VAL A 60 13.85 18.01 -8.35
C VAL A 60 12.50 17.60 -7.77
N VAL A 61 11.47 17.48 -8.62
CA VAL A 61 10.11 17.06 -8.23
C VAL A 61 10.13 15.60 -7.81
N TRP A 62 10.61 14.71 -8.68
CA TRP A 62 10.56 13.27 -8.44
C TRP A 62 11.49 12.81 -7.31
N ALA A 63 12.53 13.57 -6.97
CA ALA A 63 13.32 13.34 -5.77
C ALA A 63 12.50 13.38 -4.48
N ARG A 64 11.45 14.22 -4.45
CA ARG A 64 10.61 14.40 -3.26
C ARG A 64 9.60 13.28 -3.10
N PHE A 65 9.23 12.62 -4.20
CA PHE A 65 8.29 11.50 -4.23
C PHE A 65 8.94 10.14 -4.03
N LEU A 66 10.27 10.05 -4.16
CA LEU A 66 11.02 8.84 -3.90
C LEU A 66 11.39 8.74 -2.41
N PRO A 67 11.33 7.55 -1.81
CA PRO A 67 11.82 7.37 -0.44
C PRO A 67 13.36 7.52 -0.40
N PRO A 68 13.96 7.94 0.73
CA PRO A 68 15.40 8.20 0.82
C PRO A 68 16.29 7.01 0.42
N ASP A 69 15.80 5.79 0.67
CA ASP A 69 16.45 4.51 0.39
C ASP A 69 16.15 3.94 -1.00
N TYR A 70 15.49 4.70 -1.90
CA TYR A 70 15.07 4.20 -3.22
C TYR A 70 16.21 3.59 -4.05
N ARG A 71 17.44 4.10 -3.94
CA ARG A 71 18.59 3.57 -4.67
C ARG A 71 18.94 2.14 -4.25
N ALA A 72 18.81 1.82 -2.97
CA ALA A 72 19.03 0.46 -2.47
C ALA A 72 17.93 -0.48 -2.98
N ILE A 73 16.69 0.01 -3.03
CA ILE A 73 15.55 -0.73 -3.61
C ILE A 73 15.77 -0.96 -5.11
N LEU A 74 16.27 0.04 -5.85
CA LEU A 74 16.58 -0.09 -7.28
C LEU A 74 17.71 -1.07 -7.57
N GLN A 75 18.76 -1.12 -6.74
CA GLN A 75 19.82 -2.12 -6.89
C GLN A 75 19.28 -3.56 -6.79
N LEU A 76 18.32 -3.79 -5.89
CA LEU A 76 17.62 -5.08 -5.82
C LEU A 76 16.68 -5.27 -7.02
N HIS A 77 16.02 -4.19 -7.48
CA HIS A 77 15.18 -4.21 -8.66
C HIS A 77 15.98 -4.61 -9.90
N GLU A 78 17.25 -4.24 -10.07
CA GLU A 78 18.05 -4.53 -11.28
C GLU A 78 18.11 -6.04 -11.62
N ALA A 79 17.99 -6.92 -10.64
CA ALA A 79 17.93 -8.37 -10.84
C ALA A 79 16.53 -8.86 -11.31
N PRO A 80 16.39 -9.48 -12.50
CA PRO A 80 15.09 -9.92 -13.02
C PRO A 80 14.35 -10.89 -12.10
N ALA A 81 15.06 -11.80 -11.43
CA ALA A 81 14.49 -12.77 -10.50
C ALA A 81 13.87 -12.14 -9.23
N ARG A 82 14.09 -10.84 -8.99
CA ARG A 82 13.55 -10.11 -7.84
C ARG A 82 12.37 -9.21 -8.20
N ARG A 83 11.93 -9.19 -9.45
CA ARG A 83 10.82 -8.34 -9.90
C ARG A 83 9.54 -9.15 -10.02
N PHE A 84 8.45 -8.59 -9.50
CA PHE A 84 7.12 -9.14 -9.71
C PHE A 84 6.17 -8.04 -10.20
N PRO A 85 5.61 -8.14 -11.42
CA PRO A 85 4.67 -7.16 -11.95
C PRO A 85 3.41 -7.04 -11.08
N LEU A 86 3.01 -5.82 -10.75
CA LEU A 86 1.82 -5.55 -9.93
C LEU A 86 0.53 -5.41 -10.75
N SER A 87 0.66 -5.19 -12.06
CA SER A 87 -0.48 -5.07 -12.99
C SER A 87 -0.32 -6.05 -14.15
N ARG A 88 -1.44 -6.70 -14.53
CA ARG A 88 -1.52 -7.53 -15.74
C ARG A 88 -1.66 -6.69 -17.02
N SER A 89 -1.93 -5.40 -16.89
CA SER A 89 -2.08 -4.49 -18.03
C SER A 89 -0.72 -4.01 -18.53
N GLY A 90 0.00 -4.88 -19.24
CA GLY A 90 0.92 -4.57 -20.36
C GLY A 90 2.03 -3.51 -20.22
N SER A 91 2.15 -2.78 -19.11
CA SER A 91 3.32 -1.94 -18.84
C SER A 91 4.46 -2.91 -18.63
N THR A 92 5.32 -3.05 -19.64
CA THR A 92 6.58 -3.75 -19.46
C THR A 92 7.34 -2.97 -18.41
N ALA A 93 7.36 -3.48 -17.17
CA ALA A 93 8.28 -3.05 -16.14
C ALA A 93 9.69 -3.34 -16.66
N GLY A 94 10.19 -2.43 -17.48
CA GLY A 94 11.52 -2.48 -18.04
C GLY A 94 12.54 -2.48 -16.91
N ALA A 95 13.73 -2.98 -17.18
CA ALA A 95 14.82 -2.81 -16.23
C ALA A 95 15.06 -1.31 -16.02
N VAL A 96 14.64 -0.78 -14.87
CA VAL A 96 14.98 0.57 -14.45
C VAL A 96 16.27 0.51 -13.68
N SER A 97 17.25 1.29 -14.14
CA SER A 97 18.60 1.35 -13.57
C SER A 97 18.75 2.58 -12.66
N ALA A 98 19.74 2.57 -11.77
CA ALA A 98 20.14 3.76 -11.02
C ALA A 98 20.54 4.97 -11.89
N ALA A 99 20.84 4.77 -13.18
CA ALA A 99 21.14 5.82 -14.15
C ALA A 99 19.90 6.47 -14.80
N SER A 100 18.70 5.91 -14.59
CA SER A 100 17.44 6.46 -15.08
C SER A 100 17.06 7.77 -14.38
N SER A 101 16.18 8.54 -15.02
CA SER A 101 15.57 9.71 -14.36
C SER A 101 14.83 9.28 -13.09
N LYS A 102 14.68 10.18 -12.12
CA LYS A 102 13.95 9.86 -10.87
C LYS A 102 12.48 9.57 -11.14
N LYS A 103 11.92 10.12 -12.21
CA LYS A 103 10.57 9.78 -12.69
C LYS A 103 10.49 8.33 -13.15
N GLU A 104 11.43 7.88 -13.98
CA GLU A 104 11.49 6.48 -14.42
C GLU A 104 11.69 5.53 -13.25
N ALA A 105 12.57 5.87 -12.30
CA ALA A 105 12.75 5.14 -11.04
C ALA A 105 11.42 5.00 -10.27
N PHE A 106 10.70 6.11 -10.11
CA PHE A 106 9.40 6.10 -9.44
C PHE A 106 8.42 5.19 -10.17
N LEU A 107 8.27 5.34 -11.48
CA LEU A 107 7.34 4.56 -12.29
C LEU A 107 7.66 3.05 -12.22
N GLY A 108 8.92 2.67 -12.36
CA GLY A 108 9.37 1.29 -12.23
C GLY A 108 9.01 0.68 -10.88
N LEU A 109 9.28 1.41 -9.79
CA LEU A 109 8.95 0.97 -8.43
C LEU A 109 7.44 0.99 -8.13
N THR A 110 6.62 1.68 -8.93
CA THR A 110 5.15 1.59 -8.84
C THR A 110 4.55 0.46 -9.68
N ASP A 111 5.27 -0.01 -10.69
CA ASP A 111 4.79 -1.02 -11.65
C ASP A 111 5.18 -2.44 -11.23
N ALA A 112 6.30 -2.60 -10.52
CA ALA A 112 6.78 -3.90 -10.05
C ALA A 112 7.18 -3.87 -8.57
N ALA A 113 6.84 -4.94 -7.86
CA ALA A 113 7.37 -5.22 -6.53
C ALA A 113 8.77 -5.80 -6.61
N VAL A 114 9.61 -5.39 -5.66
CA VAL A 114 11.00 -5.80 -5.52
C VAL A 114 11.13 -6.74 -4.32
N LEU A 115 11.63 -7.95 -4.56
CA LEU A 115 11.90 -8.95 -3.53
C LEU A 115 13.17 -8.59 -2.75
N ALA A 116 12.98 -8.34 -1.46
CA ALA A 116 13.99 -8.04 -0.45
C ALA A 116 14.10 -9.17 0.58
N ASP A 117 15.10 -9.08 1.46
CA ASP A 117 15.30 -9.98 2.59
C ASP A 117 15.19 -11.47 2.24
N GLY A 118 16.08 -11.93 1.35
CA GLY A 118 16.08 -13.32 0.87
C GLY A 118 14.85 -13.72 0.04
N GLY A 119 14.00 -12.77 -0.35
CA GLY A 119 12.73 -13.04 -1.03
C GLY A 119 11.54 -13.22 -0.06
N SER A 120 11.74 -13.04 1.24
CA SER A 120 10.67 -13.16 2.24
C SER A 120 9.86 -11.87 2.43
N MET A 121 10.31 -10.77 1.80
CA MET A 121 9.67 -9.46 1.83
C MET A 121 9.61 -8.88 0.41
N ALA A 122 8.55 -8.14 0.08
CA ALA A 122 8.45 -7.41 -1.18
C ALA A 122 8.16 -5.92 -0.91
N VAL A 123 8.74 -5.02 -1.71
CA VAL A 123 8.58 -3.57 -1.58
C VAL A 123 8.24 -2.95 -2.93
N TRP A 124 7.30 -2.01 -2.93
CA TRP A 124 6.95 -1.17 -4.09
C TRP A 124 6.48 0.20 -3.61
N LEU A 125 6.18 1.12 -4.53
CA LEU A 125 5.65 2.44 -4.19
C LEU A 125 4.17 2.55 -4.51
N ALA A 126 3.43 3.20 -3.61
CA ALA A 126 2.06 3.60 -3.89
C ALA A 126 2.05 4.74 -4.92
N ARG A 127 1.42 4.51 -6.07
CA ARG A 127 1.39 5.47 -7.19
C ARG A 127 0.89 6.87 -6.81
N GLY A 128 -0.04 6.95 -5.87
CA GLY A 128 -0.66 8.22 -5.46
C GLY A 128 0.20 9.11 -4.57
N SER A 129 1.12 8.52 -3.78
CA SER A 129 1.85 9.23 -2.73
C SER A 129 3.37 9.04 -2.77
N GLY A 130 3.86 7.98 -3.41
CA GLY A 130 5.27 7.59 -3.33
C GLY A 130 5.67 6.91 -2.02
N ALA A 131 4.72 6.69 -1.10
CA ALA A 131 4.99 5.95 0.13
C ALA A 131 5.24 4.46 -0.17
N LYS A 132 6.11 3.84 0.63
CA LYS A 132 6.47 2.43 0.50
C LYS A 132 5.28 1.55 0.84
N CYS A 133 4.97 0.63 -0.05
CA CYS A 133 4.15 -0.54 0.27
C CYS A 133 5.08 -1.70 0.58
N VAL A 134 4.73 -2.52 1.57
CA VAL A 134 5.54 -3.65 2.03
C VAL A 134 4.67 -4.89 2.12
N ALA A 135 5.14 -6.02 1.63
CA ALA A 135 4.51 -7.33 1.86
C ALA A 135 5.48 -8.26 2.61
N LEU A 136 4.99 -8.93 3.64
CA LEU A 136 5.67 -10.06 4.30
C LEU A 136 5.12 -11.35 3.71
N SER A 137 5.98 -12.24 3.23
CA SER A 137 5.58 -13.58 2.81
C SER A 137 5.10 -14.42 4.00
N ALA A 138 4.34 -15.47 3.73
CA ALA A 138 3.95 -16.45 4.75
C ALA A 138 5.16 -17.05 5.50
N ARG A 139 6.32 -17.19 4.84
CA ARG A 139 7.59 -17.64 5.46
C ARG A 139 8.15 -16.70 6.52
N ARG A 140 7.65 -15.46 6.57
CA ARG A 140 8.05 -14.44 7.54
C ARG A 140 7.02 -14.24 8.64
N LEU A 141 5.91 -14.97 8.58
CA LEU A 141 4.89 -14.99 9.60
C LEU A 141 5.18 -16.13 10.57
N SER A 142 4.79 -15.97 11.83
CA SER A 142 4.74 -17.08 12.77
C SER A 142 3.39 -17.76 12.61
N LEU A 143 3.44 -19.01 12.17
CA LEU A 143 2.28 -19.87 11.98
C LEU A 143 2.21 -20.90 13.14
N PRO A 144 1.02 -21.35 13.52
CA PRO A 144 0.88 -22.30 14.61
C PRO A 144 1.43 -23.66 14.18
N TRP A 145 2.15 -24.32 15.08
CA TRP A 145 2.70 -25.66 14.87
C TRP A 145 3.60 -25.79 13.62
N GLU A 146 4.33 -24.73 13.26
CA GLU A 146 5.28 -24.75 12.14
C GLU A 146 6.41 -25.79 12.33
N ASP A 147 6.65 -26.22 13.57
CA ASP A 147 7.59 -27.28 13.95
C ASP A 147 7.07 -28.72 13.73
N GLY A 148 5.77 -28.89 13.45
CA GLY A 148 5.17 -30.16 13.10
C GLY A 148 4.76 -30.22 11.63
N GLU A 149 5.32 -31.17 10.87
CA GLU A 149 5.11 -31.36 9.42
C GLU A 149 3.62 -31.51 8.96
N LEU A 150 2.67 -31.60 9.88
CA LEU A 150 1.29 -31.98 9.61
C LEU A 150 0.31 -30.80 9.45
N SER A 151 0.65 -29.59 9.89
CA SER A 151 -0.31 -28.47 9.92
C SER A 151 -0.27 -27.61 8.64
N TRP A 152 0.92 -27.46 8.04
CA TRP A 152 1.14 -26.57 6.90
C TRP A 152 1.93 -27.26 5.80
N THR A 153 1.47 -27.12 4.56
CA THR A 153 2.24 -27.47 3.37
C THR A 153 2.74 -26.19 2.71
N TRP A 154 4.04 -26.14 2.43
CA TRP A 154 4.66 -25.05 1.70
C TRP A 154 4.74 -25.39 0.22
N THR A 155 4.10 -24.60 -0.63
CA THR A 155 4.01 -24.90 -2.06
C THR A 155 4.23 -23.66 -2.92
N PRO A 156 4.83 -23.79 -4.11
CA PRO A 156 4.80 -22.73 -5.10
C PRO A 156 3.38 -22.43 -5.57
N HIS A 157 3.06 -21.16 -5.77
CA HIS A 157 1.76 -20.75 -6.29
C HIS A 157 1.92 -19.81 -7.50
N PRO A 158 1.28 -20.08 -8.64
CA PRO A 158 1.52 -19.35 -9.89
C PRO A 158 1.12 -17.86 -9.83
N LEU A 159 0.23 -17.50 -8.90
CA LEU A 159 -0.20 -16.12 -8.68
C LEU A 159 0.57 -15.42 -7.54
N SER A 160 1.42 -16.14 -6.81
CA SER A 160 2.17 -15.58 -5.69
C SER A 160 3.39 -14.82 -6.20
N ARG A 161 3.72 -13.71 -5.55
CA ARG A 161 5.00 -13.03 -5.76
C ARG A 161 6.17 -13.67 -5.02
N PHE A 162 5.87 -14.49 -4.03
CA PHE A 162 6.84 -15.21 -3.21
C PHE A 162 6.98 -16.65 -3.70
N THR A 163 8.15 -17.24 -3.44
CA THR A 163 8.48 -18.61 -3.84
C THR A 163 7.46 -19.62 -3.33
N ASP A 164 7.08 -19.51 -2.06
CA ASP A 164 6.16 -20.44 -1.41
C ASP A 164 5.00 -19.67 -0.75
N VAL A 165 3.84 -20.30 -0.75
CA VAL A 165 2.68 -19.95 0.08
C VAL A 165 2.46 -21.03 1.13
N ALA A 166 1.81 -20.68 2.24
CA ALA A 166 1.48 -21.62 3.30
C ALA A 166 0.04 -22.13 3.13
N GLN A 167 -0.13 -23.41 2.82
CA GLN A 167 -1.44 -24.05 2.76
C GLN A 167 -1.72 -24.79 4.07
N LEU A 168 -2.80 -24.43 4.74
CA LEU A 168 -3.29 -25.09 5.95
C LEU A 168 -3.86 -26.47 5.58
N VAL A 169 -3.21 -27.53 6.06
CA VAL A 169 -3.65 -28.92 5.90
C VAL A 169 -4.80 -29.19 6.86
N GLU A 170 -4.55 -29.00 8.16
CA GLU A 170 -5.56 -29.11 9.20
C GLU A 170 -5.04 -28.45 10.49
N CYS A 171 -5.88 -27.70 11.20
CA CYS A 171 -5.58 -27.26 12.55
C CYS A 171 -6.84 -26.95 13.36
N THR A 172 -6.76 -27.02 14.69
CA THR A 172 -7.84 -26.64 15.61
C THR A 172 -7.65 -25.23 16.20
N CYS A 173 -6.42 -24.71 16.20
CA CYS A 173 -6.06 -23.36 16.64
C CYS A 173 -5.34 -22.62 15.50
N LEU A 174 -5.84 -21.46 15.08
CA LEU A 174 -5.28 -20.73 13.94
C LEU A 174 -5.00 -19.28 14.32
N ASP A 175 -3.75 -19.05 14.72
CA ASP A 175 -3.24 -17.73 15.06
C ASP A 175 -2.02 -17.42 14.19
N ILE A 176 -2.10 -16.34 13.41
CA ILE A 176 -1.06 -15.90 12.48
C ILE A 176 -0.49 -14.60 13.02
N TYR A 177 0.82 -14.56 13.25
CA TYR A 177 1.51 -13.38 13.74
C TYR A 177 2.53 -12.85 12.75
N GLY A 178 2.63 -11.53 12.63
CA GLY A 178 3.64 -10.87 11.83
C GLY A 178 4.29 -9.73 12.59
N ARG A 179 5.57 -9.48 12.33
CA ARG A 179 6.30 -8.31 12.83
C ARG A 179 7.04 -7.62 11.69
N LEU A 180 6.99 -6.30 11.68
CA LEU A 180 7.69 -5.46 10.72
C LEU A 180 8.33 -4.27 11.43
N PRO A 181 9.65 -4.06 11.31
CA PRO A 181 10.28 -2.83 11.81
C PRO A 181 9.63 -1.60 11.17
N THR A 182 9.24 -0.61 11.98
CA THR A 182 8.61 0.63 11.47
C THR A 182 9.50 1.37 10.47
N ALA A 183 10.83 1.25 10.60
CA ALA A 183 11.82 1.80 9.68
C ALA A 183 11.67 1.29 8.22
N ALA A 184 11.01 0.15 8.01
CA ALA A 184 10.69 -0.35 6.67
C ALA A 184 9.58 0.47 5.99
N LEU A 185 8.71 1.13 6.76
CA LEU A 185 7.60 1.95 6.28
C LEU A 185 8.03 3.41 6.09
N THR A 186 7.28 4.15 5.27
CA THR A 186 7.44 5.60 5.16
C THR A 186 6.97 6.29 6.45
N PRO A 187 7.76 7.20 7.05
CA PRO A 187 7.35 7.99 8.23
C PRO A 187 6.13 8.87 7.98
N ALA A 188 5.49 9.34 9.05
CA ALA A 188 4.34 10.25 9.06
C ALA A 188 3.16 9.81 8.15
N THR A 189 3.03 8.51 7.91
CA THR A 189 2.10 7.94 6.92
C THR A 189 1.10 7.03 7.62
N ALA A 190 -0.17 7.14 7.25
CA ALA A 190 -1.20 6.21 7.70
C ALA A 190 -1.19 4.96 6.80
N TYR A 191 -1.28 3.78 7.40
CA TYR A 191 -1.31 2.51 6.69
C TYR A 191 -2.56 1.72 7.05
N ALA A 192 -3.06 0.96 6.09
CA ALA A 192 -3.91 -0.19 6.33
C ALA A 192 -3.11 -1.48 6.08
N VAL A 193 -3.38 -2.47 6.92
CA VAL A 193 -2.72 -3.77 6.86
C VAL A 193 -3.73 -4.81 6.37
N TYR A 194 -3.30 -5.71 5.50
CA TYR A 194 -4.14 -6.69 4.85
C TYR A 194 -3.54 -8.09 4.95
N LEU A 195 -4.34 -9.07 5.35
CA LEU A 195 -4.02 -10.48 5.14
C LEU A 195 -4.38 -10.83 3.70
N VAL A 196 -3.41 -11.35 2.93
CA VAL A 196 -3.62 -11.79 1.54
C VAL A 196 -3.60 -13.32 1.49
N PHE A 197 -4.71 -13.89 1.02
CA PHE A 197 -4.97 -15.32 1.11
C PHE A 197 -5.86 -15.83 -0.02
N ALA A 198 -5.85 -17.13 -0.23
CA ALA A 198 -6.80 -17.87 -1.05
C ALA A 198 -7.37 -19.03 -0.21
N THR A 199 -8.30 -19.78 -0.78
CA THR A 199 -8.72 -21.05 -0.17
C THR A 199 -8.81 -22.14 -1.22
N THR A 200 -8.63 -23.37 -0.79
CA THR A 200 -8.92 -24.55 -1.61
C THR A 200 -10.44 -24.72 -1.76
N ASP A 201 -10.85 -25.50 -2.77
CA ASP A 201 -12.27 -25.81 -2.98
C ASP A 201 -12.89 -26.56 -1.79
N ALA A 202 -12.10 -27.39 -1.12
CA ALA A 202 -12.52 -28.20 0.02
C ALA A 202 -12.41 -27.48 1.37
N HIS A 203 -12.11 -26.18 1.43
CA HIS A 203 -11.88 -25.46 2.69
C HIS A 203 -13.04 -25.57 3.69
N ARG A 204 -12.70 -25.55 4.99
CA ARG A 204 -13.69 -25.60 6.08
C ARG A 204 -13.22 -24.83 7.30
N GLY A 205 -14.18 -24.40 8.12
CA GLY A 205 -13.88 -23.77 9.41
C GLY A 205 -13.37 -22.33 9.31
N LEU A 206 -13.68 -21.63 8.21
CA LEU A 206 -13.25 -20.24 7.99
C LEU A 206 -14.42 -19.23 8.02
N SER A 207 -15.64 -19.71 8.29
CA SER A 207 -16.90 -18.96 8.07
C SER A 207 -17.56 -18.38 9.31
N PHE A 208 -17.08 -18.72 10.51
CA PHE A 208 -17.67 -18.23 11.75
C PHE A 208 -16.86 -17.07 12.34
N PRO A 209 -17.52 -15.98 12.80
CA PRO A 209 -16.88 -14.68 13.10
C PRO A 209 -16.17 -14.61 14.47
N ASP A 210 -15.67 -15.74 14.97
CA ASP A 210 -14.76 -15.77 16.12
C ASP A 210 -13.33 -15.48 15.66
N GLN A 211 -13.18 -14.50 14.78
CA GLN A 211 -11.92 -14.13 14.16
C GLN A 211 -11.65 -12.67 14.47
N GLU A 212 -10.53 -12.42 15.13
CA GLU A 212 -10.09 -11.09 15.50
C GLU A 212 -8.75 -10.80 14.84
N THR A 213 -8.60 -9.58 14.35
CA THR A 213 -7.30 -9.09 13.90
C THR A 213 -6.87 -7.93 14.77
N THR A 214 -5.59 -7.92 15.16
CA THR A 214 -4.98 -6.82 15.87
C THR A 214 -3.82 -6.25 15.06
N VAL A 215 -3.73 -4.92 14.99
CA VAL A 215 -2.56 -4.20 14.47
C VAL A 215 -2.13 -3.21 15.54
N SER A 216 -0.86 -3.28 15.95
CA SER A 216 -0.28 -2.37 16.93
C SER A 216 1.08 -1.86 16.47
N VAL A 217 1.39 -0.63 16.87
CA VAL A 217 2.67 0.05 16.68
C VAL A 217 3.04 0.68 18.01
N GLY A 218 4.32 0.65 18.39
CA GLY A 218 4.87 0.97 19.71
C GLY A 218 4.02 1.87 20.62
N GLY A 219 3.71 1.38 21.83
CA GLY A 219 3.01 2.11 22.90
C GLY A 219 1.59 2.63 22.58
N SER A 220 1.16 2.58 21.32
CA SER A 220 -0.11 3.12 20.84
C SER A 220 -1.23 2.12 21.08
N ALA A 221 -2.46 2.63 21.19
CA ALA A 221 -3.63 1.77 21.31
C ALA A 221 -3.77 0.86 20.07
N PRO A 222 -3.98 -0.46 20.26
CA PRO A 222 -4.11 -1.39 19.15
C PRO A 222 -5.39 -1.15 18.35
N SER A 223 -5.30 -1.27 17.03
CA SER A 223 -6.45 -1.38 16.14
C SER A 223 -6.95 -2.82 16.14
N ARG A 224 -8.22 -3.04 16.46
CA ARG A 224 -8.85 -4.37 16.50
C ARG A 224 -10.07 -4.43 15.59
N TYR A 225 -10.17 -5.47 14.78
CA TYR A 225 -11.35 -5.76 13.97
C TYR A 225 -11.86 -7.18 14.21
N THR A 226 -13.19 -7.32 14.24
CA THR A 226 -13.84 -8.62 14.05
C THR A 226 -13.98 -8.86 12.55
N VAL A 227 -13.48 -10.00 12.09
CA VAL A 227 -13.41 -10.33 10.67
C VAL A 227 -14.06 -11.69 10.38
N CYS A 228 -14.20 -12.04 9.11
CA CYS A 228 -14.59 -13.38 8.69
C CYS A 228 -14.01 -13.70 7.32
N LEU A 229 -13.05 -14.63 7.23
CA LEU A 229 -12.38 -14.97 5.97
C LEU A 229 -13.30 -15.60 4.91
N ARG A 230 -14.36 -16.32 5.31
CA ARG A 230 -15.30 -16.96 4.38
C ARG A 230 -16.75 -16.83 4.86
N PRO A 231 -17.37 -15.66 4.78
CA PRO A 231 -18.72 -15.46 5.33
C PRO A 231 -19.73 -16.40 4.65
N ASP A 232 -20.32 -17.30 5.44
CA ASP A 232 -21.43 -18.16 5.02
C ASP A 232 -22.60 -17.97 5.98
N THR A 233 -23.71 -17.44 5.45
CA THR A 233 -24.90 -17.13 6.24
C THR A 233 -25.60 -18.37 6.79
N ALA A 234 -25.49 -19.53 6.14
CA ALA A 234 -26.10 -20.77 6.57
C ALA A 234 -25.31 -21.38 7.73
N GLU A 235 -23.98 -21.42 7.63
CA GLU A 235 -23.10 -21.88 8.72
C GLU A 235 -23.17 -20.94 9.93
N ALA A 236 -23.19 -19.63 9.71
CA ALA A 236 -23.36 -18.65 10.79
C ALA A 236 -24.67 -18.85 11.56
N ARG A 237 -25.77 -19.24 10.88
CA ARG A 237 -27.07 -19.51 11.50
C ARG A 237 -27.06 -20.78 12.36
N LYS A 238 -26.36 -21.83 11.93
CA LYS A 238 -26.24 -23.09 12.68
C LYS A 238 -25.49 -22.91 13.99
N PHE A 239 -24.40 -22.15 13.98
CA PHE A 239 -23.58 -21.90 15.16
C PHE A 239 -24.17 -20.87 16.13
N ARG A 240 -24.90 -19.84 15.65
CA ARG A 240 -25.55 -18.82 16.52
C ARG A 240 -26.79 -19.33 17.27
N GLY A 241 -27.14 -20.62 17.17
CA GLY A 241 -28.14 -21.25 18.04
C GLY A 241 -29.49 -20.55 18.10
N GLY A 242 -30.00 -20.00 16.99
CA GLY A 242 -31.34 -19.41 16.90
C GLY A 242 -31.61 -18.17 17.77
N LYS A 243 -30.67 -17.74 18.62
CA LYS A 243 -30.77 -16.48 19.36
C LYS A 243 -30.13 -15.38 18.52
N GLY A 244 -30.99 -14.64 17.82
CA GLY A 244 -30.62 -13.38 17.22
C GLY A 244 -30.09 -12.41 18.27
N THR A 245 -28.78 -12.41 18.48
CA THR A 245 -28.12 -11.27 19.10
C THR A 245 -28.08 -10.16 18.06
N ASN A 246 -29.08 -9.29 18.13
CA ASN A 246 -29.03 -7.91 17.63
C ASN A 246 -27.94 -7.14 18.40
N GLY A 247 -26.68 -7.53 18.21
CA GLY A 247 -25.51 -6.75 18.57
C GLY A 247 -24.79 -6.46 17.26
N GLY A 248 -24.90 -5.23 16.77
CA GLY A 248 -24.32 -4.77 15.50
C GLY A 248 -22.79 -4.76 15.51
N VAL A 249 -22.16 -5.92 15.69
CA VAL A 249 -20.74 -6.10 15.44
C VAL A 249 -20.55 -6.04 13.93
N ASN A 250 -19.91 -4.97 13.46
CA ASN A 250 -19.59 -4.80 12.04
C ASN A 250 -18.46 -5.77 11.67
N VAL A 251 -18.82 -7.00 11.31
CA VAL A 251 -17.88 -8.02 10.87
C VAL A 251 -17.37 -7.65 9.48
N LYS A 252 -16.06 -7.45 9.36
CA LYS A 252 -15.43 -7.19 8.07
C LYS A 252 -15.27 -8.48 7.28
N GLY A 253 -15.67 -8.44 6.00
CA GLY A 253 -15.48 -9.53 5.04
C GLY A 253 -14.28 -9.26 4.11
N PRO A 254 -13.75 -10.30 3.45
CA PRO A 254 -12.66 -10.13 2.51
C PRO A 254 -13.17 -9.59 1.18
N VAL A 255 -12.25 -9.10 0.35
CA VAL A 255 -12.52 -8.66 -1.01
C VAL A 255 -11.66 -9.47 -1.98
N LEU A 256 -12.26 -9.95 -3.07
CA LEU A 256 -11.52 -10.60 -4.15
C LEU A 256 -10.81 -9.54 -4.99
N ARG A 257 -9.50 -9.67 -5.13
CA ARG A 257 -8.64 -8.80 -5.92
C ARG A 257 -8.69 -9.19 -7.39
N GLY A 258 -8.27 -8.26 -8.25
CA GLY A 258 -8.13 -8.52 -9.68
C GLY A 258 -7.10 -9.63 -9.99
N ASP A 259 -6.06 -9.79 -9.17
CA ASP A 259 -5.00 -10.80 -9.34
C ASP A 259 -5.41 -12.23 -8.95
N GLY A 260 -6.61 -12.42 -8.38
CA GLY A 260 -7.15 -13.72 -7.97
C GLY A 260 -6.99 -14.05 -6.49
N TRP A 261 -6.28 -13.21 -5.73
CA TRP A 261 -6.16 -13.35 -4.27
C TRP A 261 -7.35 -12.69 -3.55
N TRP A 262 -7.69 -13.19 -2.38
CA TRP A 262 -8.55 -12.49 -1.43
C TRP A 262 -7.70 -11.63 -0.51
N GLU A 263 -8.22 -10.47 -0.10
CA GLU A 263 -7.61 -9.65 0.94
C GLU A 263 -8.61 -9.32 2.05
N MET A 264 -8.14 -9.32 3.29
CA MET A 264 -8.89 -8.92 4.47
C MET A 264 -8.15 -7.80 5.19
N GLU A 265 -8.79 -6.64 5.40
CA GLU A 265 -8.21 -5.55 6.20
C GLU A 265 -8.10 -5.98 7.67
N MET A 266 -6.88 -6.11 8.18
CA MET A 266 -6.58 -6.51 9.56
C MET A 266 -6.66 -5.34 10.54
N GLY A 267 -6.37 -4.12 10.08
CA GLY A 267 -6.26 -2.97 10.96
C GLY A 267 -5.58 -1.80 10.28
N ARG A 268 -5.52 -0.68 11.00
CA ARG A 268 -4.86 0.54 10.55
C ARG A 268 -3.87 1.02 11.60
N LEU A 269 -2.80 1.65 11.13
CA LEU A 269 -1.78 2.26 11.97
C LEU A 269 -1.32 3.59 11.38
N ARG A 270 -0.59 4.37 12.17
CA ARG A 270 0.09 5.58 11.71
C ARG A 270 1.54 5.52 12.15
N THR A 271 2.47 5.72 11.22
CA THR A 271 3.89 5.80 11.54
C THR A 271 4.23 7.16 12.14
N GLY A 272 5.20 7.18 13.07
CA GLY A 272 5.72 8.41 13.66
C GLY A 272 6.47 9.28 12.65
N ASN A 273 6.80 10.51 13.04
CA ASN A 273 7.52 11.45 12.17
C ASN A 273 8.97 11.01 11.89
N GLU A 274 9.57 10.27 12.82
CA GLU A 274 10.91 9.72 12.69
C GLU A 274 10.86 8.20 12.88
N ALA A 275 11.70 7.49 12.14
CA ALA A 275 11.86 6.05 12.31
C ALA A 275 12.63 5.79 13.60
N VAL A 276 11.98 5.18 14.59
CA VAL A 276 12.62 4.78 15.85
C VAL A 276 13.20 3.38 15.66
N ALA A 277 14.52 3.23 15.79
CA ALA A 277 15.27 2.05 15.38
C ALA A 277 14.89 0.71 16.07
N ALA A 278 14.01 0.73 17.08
CA ALA A 278 13.53 -0.44 17.82
C ALA A 278 11.99 -0.56 17.84
N GLU A 279 11.27 0.33 17.18
CA GLU A 279 9.81 0.25 17.13
C GLU A 279 9.36 -0.68 16.01
N GLU A 280 8.55 -1.68 16.37
CA GLU A 280 7.98 -2.64 15.43
C GLU A 280 6.47 -2.49 15.34
N VAL A 281 5.94 -2.79 14.17
CA VAL A 281 4.53 -3.07 13.95
C VAL A 281 4.31 -4.55 14.21
N ALA A 282 3.41 -4.87 15.13
CA ALA A 282 2.95 -6.23 15.36
C ALA A 282 1.54 -6.39 14.80
N VAL A 283 1.30 -7.51 14.13
CA VAL A 283 -0.01 -7.85 13.57
C VAL A 283 -0.38 -9.27 13.97
N SER A 284 -1.66 -9.48 14.27
CA SER A 284 -2.20 -10.81 14.53
C SER A 284 -3.53 -11.00 13.82
N PHE A 285 -3.77 -12.24 13.41
CA PHE A 285 -5.08 -12.79 13.08
C PHE A 285 -5.26 -13.99 14.00
N GLU A 286 -6.34 -14.03 14.77
CA GLU A 286 -6.59 -15.06 15.77
C GLU A 286 -7.98 -15.64 15.55
N MET A 287 -8.10 -16.97 15.64
CA MET A 287 -9.39 -17.66 15.57
C MET A 287 -9.71 -18.32 16.91
N LEU A 288 -10.62 -17.72 17.67
CA LEU A 288 -10.86 -18.01 19.08
C LEU A 288 -11.52 -19.38 19.36
N GLY A 289 -12.00 -20.07 18.32
CA GLY A 289 -12.71 -21.35 18.45
C GLY A 289 -11.86 -22.57 18.11
N TRP A 290 -11.90 -23.60 18.98
CA TRP A 290 -11.11 -24.84 18.92
C TRP A 290 -11.63 -25.93 17.97
N TYR A 291 -12.26 -25.55 16.84
CA TYR A 291 -12.78 -26.48 15.85
C TYR A 291 -11.83 -26.65 14.66
N HIS A 292 -11.94 -27.77 13.95
CA HIS A 292 -11.10 -28.10 12.79
C HIS A 292 -11.24 -27.09 11.64
N LYS A 293 -10.10 -26.69 11.08
CA LYS A 293 -9.94 -25.71 10.01
C LYS A 293 -8.98 -26.28 8.99
N HIS A 294 -9.28 -26.10 7.71
CA HIS A 294 -8.36 -26.50 6.65
C HIS A 294 -8.63 -25.72 5.36
N GLY A 295 -7.64 -25.77 4.45
CA GLY A 295 -7.76 -25.21 3.12
C GLY A 295 -7.56 -23.71 3.02
N LEU A 296 -7.08 -23.04 4.07
CA LEU A 296 -6.58 -21.66 3.97
C LEU A 296 -5.22 -21.66 3.25
N VAL A 297 -5.01 -20.77 2.29
CA VAL A 297 -3.73 -20.59 1.60
C VAL A 297 -3.26 -19.17 1.85
N VAL A 298 -2.18 -18.97 2.61
CA VAL A 298 -1.68 -17.63 2.97
C VAL A 298 -0.53 -17.26 2.02
N GLU A 299 -0.69 -16.16 1.29
CA GLU A 299 0.45 -15.54 0.57
C GLU A 299 1.29 -14.72 1.55
N GLY A 300 0.63 -13.92 2.39
CA GLY A 300 1.33 -13.02 3.29
C GLY A 300 0.48 -11.90 3.88
N VAL A 301 1.15 -10.88 4.41
CA VAL A 301 0.55 -9.65 4.94
C VAL A 301 1.08 -8.42 4.20
N GLU A 302 0.20 -7.55 3.72
CA GLU A 302 0.54 -6.31 3.02
C GLU A 302 0.26 -5.06 3.87
N PHE A 303 1.22 -4.14 3.91
CA PHE A 303 1.13 -2.81 4.48
C PHE A 303 1.01 -1.81 3.33
N ARG A 304 -0.15 -1.14 3.20
CA ARG A 304 -0.43 -0.19 2.12
C ARG A 304 -0.79 1.19 2.70
N PRO A 305 -0.19 2.28 2.20
CA PRO A 305 -0.50 3.63 2.66
C PRO A 305 -1.93 4.02 2.27
N LEU A 306 -2.57 4.83 3.11
CA LEU A 306 -3.92 5.36 2.94
C LEU A 306 -3.94 6.73 2.26
#